data_AF-A0A2D1KME8-F1
#
_entry.id   AF-A0A2D1KME8-F1
#
_cell.length_a   1.000
_cell.length_b   1.000
_cell.length_c   1.000
_cell.angle_alpha   90.00
_cell.angle_beta   90.00
_cell.angle_gamma   90.00
#
_symmetry.space_group_name_H-M   'P 1'
#
loop_
_entity.id
_entity.type
_entity.pdbx_description
1 polymer ?
#
loop_
_entity_poly.entity_id
_entity_poly.type
_entity_poly.pdbx_seq_one_letter_code
_entity_poly.pdbx_strand_id
1 'polypeptide(L)' 'MTSRGNQHKRIYALYRGDIYISDGTADELATETGLKVATILWYATGVRRRRIDSQRRKSKKSIIVEPIGWDDDDDD' A
#
# COMPACT_ATOMS: atom_id res chain seq x y z
N MET A 1 28.76 15.84 10.01
CA MET A 1 27.41 15.25 10.22
C MET A 1 26.63 15.44 8.93
N THR A 2 25.58 14.63 8.73
CA THR A 2 24.63 14.69 7.59
C THR A 2 24.96 13.77 6.41
N SER A 3 24.64 12.49 6.57
CA SER A 3 24.20 11.62 5.48
C SER A 3 23.35 10.50 6.09
N ARG A 4 22.20 10.83 6.69
CA ARG A 4 21.15 9.82 6.88
C ARG A 4 20.45 9.77 5.53
N GLY A 5 20.81 8.78 4.71
CA GLY A 5 20.26 8.66 3.36
C GLY A 5 18.75 8.80 3.38
N ASN A 6 18.21 9.60 2.45
CA ASN A 6 16.77 9.72 2.20
C ASN A 6 16.20 8.31 2.17
N GLN A 7 15.49 7.91 3.22
CA GLN A 7 14.66 6.72 3.16
C GLN A 7 13.40 7.14 2.41
N HIS A 8 13.47 7.15 1.08
CA HIS A 8 12.30 7.37 0.24
C HIS A 8 11.23 6.35 0.68
N LYS A 9 10.17 6.85 1.31
CA LYS A 9 9.07 5.99 1.74
C LYS A 9 8.13 5.81 0.56
N ARG A 10 7.71 4.56 0.32
CA ARG A 10 6.67 4.29 -0.68
C ARG A 10 5.32 4.69 -0.13
N ILE A 11 4.55 5.37 -0.96
CA ILE A 11 3.14 5.66 -0.71
C ILE A 11 2.31 4.54 -1.34
N TYR A 12 1.33 4.08 -0.57
CA TYR A 12 0.41 3.02 -0.95
C TYR A 12 -1.02 3.51 -0.83
N ALA A 13 -1.87 3.16 -1.79
CA ALA A 13 -3.31 3.29 -1.68
C ALA A 13 -3.94 1.97 -1.23
N LEU A 14 -4.80 2.04 -0.22
CA LEU A 14 -5.57 0.94 0.32
C LEU A 14 -6.99 0.97 -0.23
N TYR A 15 -7.40 -0.14 -0.82
CA TYR A 15 -8.75 -0.36 -1.31
C TYR A 15 -9.39 -1.58 -0.65
N ARG A 16 -10.71 -1.51 -0.48
CA ARG A 16 -11.55 -2.64 -0.06
C ARG A 16 -12.55 -2.96 -1.17
N GLY A 17 -12.25 -4.02 -1.92
CA GLY A 17 -12.94 -4.30 -3.18
C GLY A 17 -12.64 -3.17 -4.16
N ASP A 18 -13.68 -2.46 -4.59
CA ASP A 18 -13.56 -1.32 -5.49
C ASP A 18 -13.67 0.03 -4.75
N ILE A 19 -13.69 0.02 -3.41
CA ILE A 19 -13.86 1.22 -2.58
C ILE A 19 -12.48 1.68 -2.11
N TYR A 20 -12.18 2.95 -2.36
CA TYR A 20 -11.03 3.65 -1.78
C TYR A 20 -11.19 3.82 -0.27
N ILE A 21 -10.16 3.50 0.50
CA ILE A 21 -10.18 3.61 1.97
C ILE A 21 -9.26 4.74 2.44
N SER A 22 -7.97 4.64 2.13
CA SER A 22 -6.95 5.59 2.56
C SER A 22 -5.67 5.42 1.73
N ASP A 23 -4.80 6.41 1.75
CA ASP A 23 -3.47 6.38 1.16
C ASP A 23 -2.42 6.90 2.14
N GLY A 24 -1.18 6.47 1.96
CA GLY A 24 -0.07 6.92 2.79
C GLY A 24 1.07 5.91 2.81
N THR A 25 2.05 6.16 3.65
CA THR A 25 3.14 5.22 3.88
C THR A 25 2.63 3.94 4.56
N ALA A 26 3.39 2.85 4.48
CA ALA A 26 3.00 1.58 5.09
C ALA A 26 2.83 1.69 6.62
N ASP A 27 3.52 2.63 7.28
CA ASP A 27 3.41 2.92 8.71
C ASP A 27 2.12 3.67 9.06
N GLU A 28 1.74 4.65 8.24
CA GLU A 28 0.49 5.42 8.41
C GLU A 28 -0.72 4.51 8.20
N LEU A 29 -0.73 3.76 7.10
CA LEU A 29 -1.79 2.78 6.83
C LEU A 29 -1.89 1.73 7.93
N ALA A 30 -0.77 1.30 8.52
CA ALA A 30 -0.77 0.36 9.64
C ALA A 30 -1.44 0.96 10.88
N THR A 31 -1.16 2.22 11.16
CA THR A 31 -1.71 2.95 12.31
C THR A 31 -3.21 3.21 12.13
N GLU A 32 -3.65 3.61 10.94
CA GLU A 32 -5.06 3.90 10.66
C GLU A 32 -5.92 2.64 10.60
N THR A 33 -5.41 1.56 10.01
CA THR A 33 -6.19 0.35 9.77
C THR A 33 -6.05 -0.69 10.87
N GLY A 34 -5.06 -0.51 11.76
CA GLY A 34 -4.66 -1.51 12.76
C GLY A 34 -3.98 -2.74 12.15
N LEU A 35 -3.63 -2.73 10.86
CA LEU A 35 -2.88 -3.81 10.22
C LEU A 35 -1.39 -3.69 10.53
N LYS A 36 -0.66 -4.81 10.45
CA LYS A 36 0.80 -4.77 10.54
C LYS A 36 1.37 -4.20 9.25
N VAL A 37 2.42 -3.39 9.36
CA VAL A 37 3.21 -2.88 8.22
C VAL A 37 3.59 -4.02 7.25
N ALA A 38 4.10 -5.14 7.79
CA ALA A 38 4.44 -6.32 7.00
C ALA A 38 3.24 -6.89 6.20
N THR A 39 2.02 -6.80 6.75
CA THR A 39 0.80 -7.23 6.07
C THR A 39 0.44 -6.31 4.91
N ILE A 40 0.60 -4.99 5.09
CA ILE A 40 0.38 -3.98 4.04
C ILE A 40 1.36 -4.20 2.89
N LEU A 41 2.65 -4.37 3.20
CA LEU A 41 3.69 -4.69 2.20
C LEU A 41 3.41 -6.01 1.48
N TRP A 42 2.91 -7.02 2.20
CA TRP A 42 2.50 -8.29 1.59
C TRP A 42 1.30 -8.12 0.64
N TYR A 43 0.32 -7.28 1.00
CA TYR A 43 -0.80 -6.97 0.11
C TYR A 43 -0.35 -6.20 -1.13
N ALA A 44 0.66 -5.34 -1.01
CA ALA A 44 1.27 -4.63 -2.14
C ALA A 44 2.10 -5.54 -3.07
N THR A 45 2.39 -6.78 -2.67
CA THR A 45 3.19 -7.70 -3.47
C THR A 45 2.40 -8.20 -4.69
N GLY A 46 3.05 -8.27 -5.86
CA GLY A 46 2.41 -8.69 -7.12
C GLY A 46 1.75 -10.09 -7.08
N VAL A 47 2.19 -10.97 -6.18
CA VAL A 47 1.56 -12.28 -5.93
C VAL A 47 0.11 -12.12 -5.45
N ARG A 48 -0.15 -11.17 -4.55
CA ARG A 48 -1.50 -10.90 -4.06
C ARG A 48 -2.36 -10.32 -5.17
N ARG A 49 -1.82 -9.39 -5.96
CA ARG A 49 -2.51 -8.79 -7.12
C ARG A 49 -2.96 -9.86 -8.12
N ARG A 50 -2.06 -10.77 -8.50
CA ARG A 50 -2.38 -11.92 -9.38
C ARG A 50 -3.47 -12.83 -8.79
N ARG A 51 -3.44 -13.09 -7.48
CA ARG A 51 -4.48 -13.88 -6.82
C ARG A 51 -5.86 -13.21 -6.90
N ILE A 52 -5.92 -11.89 -6.70
CA ILE A 52 -7.19 -11.14 -6.78
C ILE A 52 -7.68 -11.09 -8.23
N ASP A 53 -6.77 -10.89 -9.18
CA ASP A 53 -7.10 -10.83 -10.60
C ASP A 53 -7.57 -12.20 -11.16
N SER A 54 -6.96 -13.30 -10.67
CA SER A 54 -7.40 -14.66 -10.99
C SER A 54 -8.77 -15.03 -10.44
N GLN A 55 -9.34 -14.23 -9.52
CA GLN A 55 -10.68 -14.48 -9.02
C GLN A 55 -11.72 -13.95 -10.00
N ARG A 56 -12.43 -14.89 -10.63
CA ARG A 56 -13.57 -14.64 -11.54
C ARG A 56 -14.68 -13.76 -10.93
N ARG A 57 -14.72 -13.62 -9.60
CA ARG A 57 -15.55 -12.64 -8.88
C ARG A 57 -14.67 -11.92 -7.86
N LYS A 58 -14.37 -10.64 -8.08
CA LYS A 58 -13.71 -9.81 -7.08
C LYS A 58 -14.61 -9.74 -5.84
N SER A 59 -14.10 -10.23 -4.71
CA SER A 59 -14.85 -10.15 -3.46
C SER A 59 -14.92 -8.69 -3.02
N LYS A 60 -16.12 -8.16 -2.75
CA LYS A 60 -16.28 -6.80 -2.20
C LYS A 60 -15.54 -6.57 -0.86
N LYS A 61 -15.07 -7.66 -0.22
CA LYS A 61 -14.30 -7.63 1.02
C LYS A 61 -12.79 -7.82 0.82
N SER A 62 -12.29 -7.92 -0.42
CA SER A 62 -10.86 -8.11 -0.67
C SER A 62 -10.08 -6.83 -0.36
N ILE A 63 -9.08 -6.93 0.51
CA ILE A 63 -8.11 -5.84 0.70
C ILE A 63 -7.11 -5.88 -0.46
N ILE A 64 -6.95 -4.73 -1.10
CA ILE A 64 -6.00 -4.47 -2.19
C ILE A 64 -5.14 -3.29 -1.73
N VAL A 65 -3.83 -3.41 -1.91
CA VAL A 65 -2.88 -2.33 -1.66
C VAL A 65 -2.10 -2.12 -2.94
N GLU A 66 -2.09 -0.90 -3.48
CA GLU A 66 -1.35 -0.56 -4.68
C GLU A 66 -0.31 0.52 -4.37
N PRO A 67 0.96 0.36 -4.79
CA PRO A 67 1.94 1.44 -4.69
C PRO A 67 1.56 2.53 -5.69
N ILE A 68 1.38 3.77 -5.20
CA ILE A 68 0.93 4.90 -6.02
C ILE A 68 2.01 5.95 -6.27
N GLY A 69 3.09 5.94 -5.49
CA GLY A 69 4.18 6.90 -5.63
C GLY A 69 5.23 6.77 -4.54
N TRP A 70 6.07 7.79 -4.44
CA TRP A 70 7.07 7.95 -3.39
C TRP A 70 6.83 9.27 -2.66
N ASP A 71 7.15 9.28 -1.37
CA ASP A 71 7.03 10.44 -0.48
C ASP A 71 8.01 11.59 -0.81
N ASP A 72 8.81 11.44 -1.89
CA ASP A 72 9.87 12.37 -2.31
C ASP A 72 9.63 12.94 -3.71
N ASP A 73 8.43 12.78 -4.28
CA ASP A 73 8.04 13.39 -5.56
C ASP A 73 7.79 14.92 -5.45
N ASP A 74 8.21 15.57 -4.34
CA ASP A 74 8.06 17.01 -4.06
C ASP A 74 9.37 17.82 -4.17
N ASP A 75 10.51 17.24 -4.57
CA ASP A 75 11.76 17.98 -4.81
C ASP A 75 12.06 18.09 -6.34
N ASP A 76 11.58 19.19 -6.93
CA ASP A 76 11.92 19.71 -8.28
C ASP A 76 13.16 20.64 -8.20
#